data_AF-A0A562S5N4-F1
#
_entry.id   AF-A0A562S5N4-F1
#
_cell.length_a   1.000
_cell.length_b   1.000
_cell.length_c   1.000
_cell.angle_alpha   90.00
_cell.angle_beta   90.00
_cell.angle_gamma   90.00
#
_symmetry.space_group_name_H-M   'P 1'
#
loop_
_entity.id
_entity.type
_entity.pdbx_description
1 polymer ?
#
loop_
_entity_poly.entity_id
_entity_poly.type
_entity_poly.pdbx_seq_one_letter_code
_entity_poly.pdbx_strand_id
1 'polypeptide(L)'
;MSLLPTLEGYMSDFSGFSSPAWAPLLSGARDRAAGASAFLQMHDEFDRDDFLKFFAETADPAKQCATLAKSFCQTFAIQLALKLGIPHGVRFDRYDPASDRIVVLVPLGTVRRLLDRCAEKRHRSLDGLRPGEFEALWDFDWEAGARQSEAVSRALERMDAVAVGKLLRAFASPGIEKKAIREISVEAAAQAFADSIDPNKYRAAKERRRREKHAFAFGRPGHA
;
A
#
# COMPACT_ATOMS: atom_id res chain seq x y z
N MET A 1 16.18 22.18 9.35
CA MET A 1 16.44 20.84 8.81
C MET A 1 16.07 20.88 7.35
N SER A 2 17.01 20.79 6.41
CA SER A 2 16.65 20.71 5.00
C SER A 2 15.99 19.36 4.73
N LEU A 3 14.86 19.39 4.05
CA LEU A 3 14.23 18.18 3.54
C LEU A 3 15.14 17.68 2.42
N LEU A 4 15.84 16.57 2.65
CA LEU A 4 16.60 15.92 1.60
C LEU A 4 15.69 15.70 0.39
N PRO A 5 16.15 16.00 -0.84
CA PRO A 5 15.34 15.84 -2.05
C PRO A 5 14.84 14.39 -2.18
N THR A 6 13.55 14.24 -2.46
CA THR A 6 12.87 12.94 -2.65
C THR A 6 12.37 12.81 -4.07
N LEU A 7 12.48 11.61 -4.63
CA LEU A 7 11.91 11.24 -5.92
C LEU A 7 10.71 10.31 -5.70
N GLU A 8 9.67 10.48 -6.52
CA GLU A 8 8.59 9.50 -6.60
C GLU A 8 9.07 8.24 -7.32
N GLY A 9 8.57 7.08 -6.91
CA GLY A 9 8.82 5.80 -7.56
C GLY A 9 7.60 4.91 -7.48
N TYR A 10 7.43 4.03 -8.47
CA TYR A 10 6.49 2.93 -8.35
C TYR A 10 7.13 1.77 -7.62
N MET A 11 6.41 1.22 -6.63
CA MET A 11 6.89 0.07 -5.89
C MET A 11 7.10 -1.14 -6.82
N SER A 12 8.31 -1.68 -6.81
CA SER A 12 8.68 -2.85 -7.59
C SER A 12 8.10 -4.14 -7.01
N ASP A 13 7.92 -5.14 -7.87
CA ASP A 13 7.48 -6.49 -7.50
C ASP A 13 6.11 -6.51 -6.77
N PHE A 14 5.30 -5.45 -6.87
CA PHE A 14 3.88 -5.42 -6.50
C PHE A 14 3.02 -5.66 -7.74
N SER A 15 2.23 -6.74 -7.74
CA SER A 15 1.39 -7.15 -8.88
C SER A 15 0.06 -6.42 -8.99
N GLY A 16 -0.30 -5.59 -8.00
CA GLY A 16 -1.60 -4.91 -7.95
C GLY A 16 -2.63 -5.68 -7.11
N PHE A 17 -3.54 -4.96 -6.45
CA PHE A 17 -4.64 -5.59 -5.70
C PHE A 17 -5.66 -6.30 -6.59
N SER A 18 -5.68 -6.00 -7.89
CA SER A 18 -6.44 -6.75 -8.90
C SER A 18 -5.87 -8.15 -9.17
N SER A 19 -4.63 -8.41 -8.77
CA SER A 19 -3.99 -9.72 -8.94
C SER A 19 -4.62 -10.78 -8.01
N PRO A 20 -4.85 -12.01 -8.48
CA PRO A 20 -5.40 -13.11 -7.66
C PRO A 20 -4.59 -13.42 -6.39
N ALA A 21 -3.29 -13.08 -6.37
CA ALA A 21 -2.43 -13.27 -5.20
C ALA A 21 -2.92 -12.49 -3.98
N TRP A 22 -3.54 -11.33 -4.20
CA TRP A 22 -4.00 -10.42 -3.15
C TRP A 22 -5.43 -10.66 -2.70
N ALA A 23 -6.23 -11.38 -3.50
CA ALA A 23 -7.64 -11.66 -3.21
C ALA A 23 -7.89 -12.19 -1.78
N PRO A 24 -7.10 -13.13 -1.23
CA PRO A 24 -7.31 -13.62 0.13
C PRO A 24 -7.21 -12.55 1.24
N LEU A 25 -6.43 -11.48 1.01
CA LEU A 25 -6.28 -10.38 1.96
C LEU A 25 -7.43 -9.38 1.88
N LEU A 26 -8.09 -9.29 0.72
CA LEU A 26 -9.19 -8.37 0.47
C LEU A 26 -10.54 -9.00 0.84
N SER A 27 -10.82 -10.22 0.37
CA SER A 27 -12.07 -10.93 0.66
C SER A 27 -12.03 -11.68 2.00
N GLY A 28 -10.92 -12.33 2.32
CA GLY A 28 -10.80 -13.18 3.51
C GLY A 28 -10.82 -12.40 4.84
N ALA A 29 -10.46 -11.12 4.84
CA ALA A 29 -10.62 -10.27 6.03
C ALA A 29 -12.09 -9.95 6.31
N ARG A 30 -12.89 -9.70 5.27
CA ARG A 30 -14.34 -9.44 5.37
C ARG A 30 -15.08 -10.63 5.96
N ASP A 31 -14.82 -11.84 5.46
CA ASP A 31 -15.46 -13.06 5.96
C ASP A 31 -15.08 -13.38 7.41
N ARG A 32 -13.80 -13.20 7.77
CA ARG A 32 -13.32 -13.40 9.14
C ARG A 32 -13.89 -12.36 10.12
N ALA A 33 -13.97 -11.08 9.71
CA ALA A 33 -14.56 -10.04 10.53
C ALA A 33 -16.07 -10.24 10.75
N ALA A 34 -16.79 -10.69 9.71
CA ALA A 34 -18.20 -11.06 9.82
C ALA A 34 -18.40 -12.27 10.75
N GLY A 35 -17.56 -13.29 10.63
CA GLY A 35 -17.58 -14.45 11.53
C GLY A 35 -17.29 -14.08 12.98
N ALA A 36 -16.25 -13.28 13.24
CA ALA A 36 -15.87 -12.85 14.59
C ALA A 36 -16.92 -11.93 15.22
N SER A 37 -17.49 -10.99 14.45
CA SER A 37 -18.53 -10.07 14.93
C SER A 37 -19.86 -10.80 15.19
N ALA A 38 -20.27 -11.71 14.31
CA ALA A 38 -21.44 -12.56 14.54
C ALA A 38 -21.27 -13.46 15.78
N PHE A 39 -20.06 -13.95 16.03
CA PHE A 39 -19.73 -14.73 17.23
C PHE A 39 -19.79 -13.87 18.52
N LEU A 40 -19.19 -12.68 18.51
CA LEU A 40 -19.17 -11.78 19.67
C LEU A 40 -20.54 -11.15 19.98
N GLN A 41 -21.42 -11.05 18.98
CA GLN A 41 -22.78 -10.51 19.10
C GLN A 41 -23.85 -11.61 19.00
N MET A 42 -23.54 -12.85 19.40
CA MET A 42 -24.52 -13.96 19.46
C MET A 42 -25.77 -13.68 20.31
N HIS A 43 -25.79 -12.58 21.07
CA HIS A 43 -26.94 -12.09 21.85
C HIS A 43 -27.57 -10.79 21.29
N ASP A 44 -27.06 -10.24 20.18
CA ASP A 44 -27.59 -9.07 19.48
C ASP A 44 -28.47 -9.54 18.30
N GLU A 45 -29.46 -8.72 17.91
CA GLU A 45 -30.49 -9.04 16.91
C GLU A 45 -30.01 -9.24 15.45
N PHE A 46 -28.69 -9.26 15.21
CA PHE A 46 -28.07 -9.24 13.89
C PHE A 46 -27.29 -10.53 13.61
N ASP A 47 -27.49 -11.10 12.42
CA ASP A 47 -26.80 -12.30 11.97
C ASP A 47 -25.59 -11.96 11.07
N ARG A 48 -24.85 -13.00 10.65
CA ARG A 48 -23.68 -12.85 9.75
C ARG A 48 -24.01 -12.05 8.50
N ASP A 49 -25.19 -12.22 7.91
CA ASP A 49 -25.56 -11.56 6.66
C ASP A 49 -25.83 -10.06 6.88
N ASP A 50 -26.41 -9.69 8.03
CA ASP A 50 -26.53 -8.28 8.43
C ASP A 50 -25.14 -7.64 8.60
N PHE A 51 -24.18 -8.33 9.23
CA PHE A 51 -22.80 -7.83 9.34
C PHE A 51 -22.13 -7.66 7.98
N LEU A 52 -22.30 -8.61 7.06
CA LEU A 52 -21.77 -8.51 5.70
C LEU A 52 -22.36 -7.33 4.92
N LYS A 53 -23.63 -6.97 5.18
CA LYS A 53 -24.29 -5.79 4.61
C LYS A 53 -23.77 -4.50 5.22
N PHE A 54 -23.63 -4.42 6.53
CA PHE A 54 -23.03 -3.24 7.18
C PHE A 54 -21.64 -2.97 6.62
N PHE A 55 -20.79 -4.00 6.53
CA PHE A 55 -19.46 -3.83 5.96
C PHE A 55 -19.48 -3.32 4.52
N ALA A 56 -20.40 -3.81 3.68
CA ALA A 56 -20.51 -3.33 2.30
C ALA A 56 -20.86 -1.83 2.22
N GLU A 57 -21.63 -1.32 3.18
CA GLU A 57 -22.06 0.07 3.23
C GLU A 57 -21.06 1.01 3.91
N THR A 58 -20.21 0.45 4.79
CA THR A 58 -19.43 1.25 5.74
C THR A 58 -17.93 1.18 5.49
N ALA A 59 -17.45 0.13 4.80
CA ALA A 59 -16.05 0.01 4.44
C ALA A 59 -15.70 0.98 3.32
N ASP A 60 -14.52 1.57 3.43
CA ASP A 60 -13.86 2.33 2.38
C ASP A 60 -12.77 1.46 1.73
N PRO A 61 -13.02 0.88 0.53
CA PRO A 61 -12.06 0.02 -0.13
C PRO A 61 -10.74 0.72 -0.46
N ALA A 62 -10.77 2.03 -0.77
CA ALA A 62 -9.56 2.78 -1.07
C ALA A 62 -8.69 2.93 0.17
N LYS A 63 -9.31 3.19 1.33
CA LYS A 63 -8.61 3.23 2.62
C LYS A 63 -8.02 1.86 3.00
N GLN A 64 -8.77 0.77 2.78
CA GLN A 64 -8.26 -0.59 3.02
C GLN A 64 -7.02 -0.88 2.15
N CYS A 65 -7.12 -0.62 0.84
CA CYS A 65 -6.01 -0.80 -0.10
C CYS A 65 -4.80 0.07 0.27
N ALA A 66 -5.01 1.33 0.66
CA ALA A 66 -3.92 2.21 1.10
C ALA A 66 -3.20 1.67 2.34
N THR A 67 -3.93 1.13 3.33
CA THR A 67 -3.32 0.53 4.52
C THR A 67 -2.54 -0.74 4.19
N LEU A 68 -3.09 -1.62 3.36
CA LEU A 68 -2.39 -2.83 2.88
C LEU A 68 -1.13 -2.47 2.08
N ALA A 69 -1.22 -1.47 1.21
CA ALA A 69 -0.10 -0.97 0.41
C ALA A 69 1.01 -0.40 1.29
N LYS A 70 0.64 0.33 2.36
CA LYS A 70 1.58 0.82 3.36
C LYS A 70 2.30 -0.34 4.06
N SER A 71 1.59 -1.40 4.45
CA SER A 71 2.21 -2.59 5.04
C SER A 71 3.16 -3.31 4.08
N PHE A 72 2.77 -3.47 2.80
CA PHE A 72 3.68 -4.01 1.78
C PHE A 72 4.95 -3.16 1.67
N CYS A 73 4.79 -1.84 1.64
CA CYS A 73 5.92 -0.92 1.55
C CYS A 73 6.86 -1.07 2.74
N GLN A 74 6.35 -1.30 3.95
CA GLN A 74 7.16 -1.53 5.14
C GLN A 74 7.96 -2.85 5.05
N THR A 75 7.33 -3.95 4.63
CA THR A 75 8.04 -5.22 4.42
C THR A 75 9.12 -5.07 3.35
N PHE A 76 8.81 -4.43 2.22
CA PHE A 76 9.77 -4.18 1.15
C PHE A 76 10.96 -3.34 1.64
N ALA A 77 10.66 -2.24 2.33
CA ALA A 77 11.63 -1.34 2.96
C ALA A 77 12.62 -2.09 3.87
N ILE A 78 12.11 -2.91 4.80
CA ILE A 78 12.94 -3.72 5.70
C ILE A 78 13.86 -4.66 4.91
N GLN A 79 13.33 -5.35 3.91
CA GLN A 79 14.12 -6.29 3.10
C GLN A 79 15.19 -5.57 2.26
N LEU A 80 14.88 -4.39 1.72
CA LEU A 80 15.84 -3.55 1.04
C LEU A 80 16.96 -3.10 2.00
N ALA A 81 16.61 -2.67 3.21
CA ALA A 81 17.57 -2.27 4.24
C ALA A 81 18.55 -3.40 4.57
N LEU A 82 18.01 -4.61 4.79
CA LEU A 82 18.80 -5.81 5.08
C LEU A 82 19.76 -6.15 3.95
N LYS A 83 19.32 -6.01 2.69
CA LYS A 83 20.17 -6.31 1.54
C LYS A 83 21.27 -5.27 1.32
N LEU A 84 20.99 -4.00 1.58
CA LEU A 84 21.96 -2.92 1.41
C LEU A 84 22.90 -2.73 2.61
N GLY A 85 22.52 -3.28 3.78
CA GLY A 85 23.24 -3.13 5.04
C GLY A 85 23.12 -1.74 5.66
N ILE A 86 22.17 -0.92 5.20
CA ILE A 86 22.00 0.49 5.61
C ILE A 86 20.52 0.91 5.55
N PRO A 87 20.12 1.95 6.30
CA PRO A 87 18.79 2.55 6.16
C PRO A 87 18.57 3.06 4.73
N HIS A 88 17.47 2.64 4.11
CA HIS A 88 17.10 2.98 2.73
C HIS A 88 16.12 4.16 2.64
N GLY A 89 15.41 4.52 3.71
CA GLY A 89 14.56 5.72 3.74
C GLY A 89 13.38 5.79 2.74
N VAL A 90 13.08 4.70 2.01
CA VAL A 90 11.90 4.57 1.14
C VAL A 90 10.64 4.63 2.01
N ARG A 91 9.69 5.47 1.63
CA ARG A 91 8.44 5.69 2.38
C ARG A 91 7.23 5.50 1.48
N PHE A 92 6.17 4.94 2.03
CA PHE A 92 4.86 4.95 1.39
C PHE A 92 4.36 6.39 1.27
N ASP A 93 3.87 6.75 0.08
CA ASP A 93 3.18 8.02 -0.16
C ASP A 93 1.67 7.78 -0.27
N ARG A 94 1.27 7.08 -1.34
CA ARG A 94 -0.12 6.81 -1.69
C ARG A 94 -0.26 5.49 -2.44
N TYR A 95 -1.48 4.97 -2.43
CA TYR A 95 -1.91 3.94 -3.38
C TYR A 95 -2.69 4.62 -4.51
N ASP A 96 -2.30 4.37 -5.75
CA ASP A 96 -2.98 4.86 -6.95
C ASP A 96 -3.95 3.77 -7.47
N PRO A 97 -5.27 3.93 -7.27
CA PRO A 97 -6.25 2.94 -7.70
C PRO A 97 -6.42 2.91 -9.23
N ALA A 98 -6.06 3.97 -9.95
CA ALA A 98 -6.24 4.02 -11.40
C ALA A 98 -5.24 3.13 -12.14
N SER A 99 -4.00 3.08 -11.64
CA SER A 99 -2.92 2.25 -12.18
C SER A 99 -2.67 0.96 -11.38
N ASP A 100 -3.38 0.78 -10.27
CA ASP A 100 -3.17 -0.30 -9.29
C ASP A 100 -1.70 -0.39 -8.83
N ARG A 101 -1.13 0.78 -8.47
CA ARG A 101 0.28 0.92 -8.06
C ARG A 101 0.42 1.53 -6.68
N ILE A 102 1.50 1.16 -6.00
CA ILE A 102 1.96 1.83 -4.79
C ILE A 102 2.99 2.89 -5.22
N VAL A 103 2.74 4.13 -4.84
CA VAL A 103 3.69 5.24 -5.02
C VAL A 103 4.51 5.39 -3.74
N VAL A 104 5.82 5.50 -3.92
CA VAL A 104 6.78 5.69 -2.82
C VAL A 104 7.61 6.94 -3.01
N LEU A 105 8.06 7.51 -1.89
CA LEU A 105 9.08 8.55 -1.86
C LEU A 105 10.42 7.90 -1.55
N VAL A 106 11.42 8.18 -2.40
CA VAL A 106 12.78 7.67 -2.26
C VAL A 106 13.72 8.86 -2.10
N PRO A 107 14.46 8.96 -0.98
CA PRO A 107 15.47 9.99 -0.83
C PRO A 107 16.54 9.86 -1.91
N LEU A 108 17.00 10.97 -2.48
CA LEU A 108 18.03 10.95 -3.52
C LEU A 108 19.33 10.29 -3.03
N GLY A 109 19.68 10.48 -1.77
CA GLY A 109 20.81 9.79 -1.14
C GLY A 109 20.68 8.27 -1.18
N THR A 110 19.46 7.73 -1.13
CA THR A 110 19.20 6.30 -1.32
C THR A 110 19.39 5.88 -2.77
N VAL A 111 18.86 6.65 -3.71
CA VAL A 111 19.03 6.41 -5.15
C VAL A 111 20.51 6.36 -5.52
N ARG A 112 21.31 7.33 -5.03
CA ARG A 112 22.77 7.34 -5.17
C ARG A 112 23.40 6.04 -4.68
N ARG A 113 23.10 5.65 -3.43
CA ARG A 113 23.67 4.44 -2.83
C ARG A 113 23.29 3.17 -3.60
N LEU A 114 22.06 3.09 -4.13
CA LEU A 114 21.64 1.97 -4.99
C LEU A 114 22.47 1.92 -6.27
N LEU A 115 22.72 3.07 -6.90
CA LEU A 115 23.53 3.16 -8.12
C LEU A 115 25.01 2.88 -7.86
N ASP A 116 25.57 3.35 -6.75
CA ASP A 116 26.94 3.02 -6.32
C ASP A 116 27.10 1.49 -6.16
N ARG A 117 26.10 0.83 -5.56
CA ARG A 117 26.06 -0.64 -5.42
C ARG A 117 25.89 -1.36 -6.76
N CYS A 118 25.45 -0.69 -7.82
CA CYS A 118 25.40 -1.31 -9.14
C CYS A 118 26.80 -1.61 -9.68
N ALA A 119 27.81 -0.78 -9.34
CA ALA A 119 29.20 -1.05 -9.72
C ALA A 119 29.74 -2.35 -9.12
N GLU A 120 29.20 -2.79 -7.98
CA GLU A 120 29.59 -4.04 -7.31
C GLU A 120 29.04 -5.31 -7.99
N LYS A 121 28.21 -5.17 -9.04
CA LYS A 121 27.59 -6.28 -9.81
C LYS A 121 26.77 -7.26 -8.96
N ARG A 122 26.26 -6.81 -7.80
CA ARG A 122 25.43 -7.60 -6.86
C ARG A 122 23.94 -7.25 -6.95
N HIS A 123 23.45 -7.03 -8.17
CA HIS A 123 22.09 -6.62 -8.44
C HIS A 123 21.48 -7.46 -9.57
N ARG A 124 20.14 -7.46 -9.68
CA ARG A 124 19.47 -8.03 -10.85
C ARG A 124 19.66 -7.12 -12.07
N SER A 125 19.16 -7.55 -13.23
CA SER A 125 19.04 -6.69 -14.42
C SER A 125 18.56 -5.29 -14.06
N LEU A 126 19.24 -4.29 -14.60
CA LEU A 126 18.89 -2.88 -14.47
C LEU A 126 17.82 -2.44 -15.49
N ASP A 127 17.34 -3.37 -16.33
CA ASP A 127 16.25 -3.16 -17.29
C ASP A 127 16.42 -1.89 -18.15
N GLY A 128 17.65 -1.70 -18.63
CA GLY A 128 18.07 -0.59 -19.48
C GLY A 128 18.58 0.65 -18.74
N LEU A 129 18.55 0.67 -17.39
CA LEU A 129 19.13 1.78 -16.63
C LEU A 129 20.66 1.78 -16.76
N ARG A 130 21.22 2.96 -17.01
CA ARG A 130 22.66 3.20 -17.10
C ARG A 130 23.07 4.12 -15.95
N PRO A 131 23.78 3.64 -14.91
CA PRO A 131 24.11 4.43 -13.73
C PRO A 131 24.78 5.79 -14.03
N GLY A 132 25.65 5.82 -15.03
CA GLY A 132 26.36 7.04 -15.45
C GLY A 132 25.44 8.17 -15.95
N GLU A 133 24.21 7.87 -16.37
CA GLU A 133 23.24 8.89 -16.82
C GLU A 133 22.70 9.75 -15.67
N PHE A 134 22.96 9.36 -14.43
CA PHE A 134 22.45 10.01 -13.23
C PHE A 134 23.53 10.72 -12.41
N GLU A 135 24.79 10.69 -12.87
CA GLU A 135 25.93 11.26 -12.13
C GLU A 135 25.77 12.75 -11.82
N ALA A 136 25.14 13.50 -12.73
CA ALA A 136 24.86 14.92 -12.54
C ALA A 136 24.01 15.22 -11.30
N LEU A 137 23.24 14.26 -10.78
CA LEU A 137 22.40 14.45 -9.58
C LEU A 137 23.20 14.45 -8.27
N TRP A 138 24.47 14.02 -8.27
CA TRP A 138 25.26 13.82 -7.04
C TRP A 138 25.89 15.09 -6.51
N ASP A 139 26.37 15.94 -7.42
CA ASP A 139 27.07 17.18 -7.11
C ASP A 139 26.14 18.39 -7.19
N PHE A 140 24.84 18.15 -7.42
CA PHE A 140 23.86 19.23 -7.51
C PHE A 140 23.59 19.83 -6.12
N ASP A 141 23.82 21.13 -6.00
CA ASP A 141 23.48 21.90 -4.81
C ASP A 141 21.98 22.24 -4.82
N TRP A 142 21.23 21.51 -4.00
CA TRP A 142 19.79 21.65 -3.86
C TRP A 142 19.35 22.94 -3.14
N GLU A 143 20.26 23.59 -2.40
CA GLU A 143 19.99 24.82 -1.64
C GLU A 143 20.33 26.08 -2.46
N ALA A 144 21.15 25.95 -3.51
CA ALA A 144 21.65 27.09 -4.29
C ALA A 144 20.60 27.82 -5.15
N GLY A 145 19.38 27.28 -5.30
CA GLY A 145 18.28 27.95 -6.00
C GLY A 145 18.46 28.11 -7.53
N ALA A 146 17.38 27.76 -8.26
CA ALA A 146 17.04 28.04 -9.67
C ALA A 146 18.05 27.77 -10.82
N ARG A 147 19.36 27.68 -10.62
CA ARG A 147 20.32 27.34 -11.70
C ARG A 147 20.59 25.84 -11.73
N GLN A 148 19.66 25.10 -12.32
CA GLN A 148 19.91 23.71 -12.70
C GLN A 148 20.74 23.69 -13.99
N SER A 149 21.80 22.88 -14.00
CA SER A 149 22.54 22.62 -15.24
C SER A 149 21.69 21.76 -16.17
N GLU A 150 21.89 21.89 -17.48
CA GLU A 150 21.21 21.07 -18.49
C GLU A 150 21.45 19.55 -18.27
N ALA A 151 22.58 19.18 -17.66
CA ALA A 151 22.88 17.80 -17.28
C ALA A 151 21.99 17.32 -16.12
N VAL A 152 21.75 18.17 -15.11
CA VAL A 152 20.86 17.87 -13.97
C VAL A 152 19.41 17.74 -14.45
N SER A 153 18.94 18.66 -15.30
CA SER A 153 17.57 18.58 -15.84
C SER A 153 17.35 17.30 -16.65
N ARG A 154 18.29 16.93 -17.54
CA ARG A 154 18.21 15.66 -18.28
C ARG A 154 18.25 14.43 -17.37
N ALA A 155 19.06 14.44 -16.31
CA ALA A 155 19.13 13.34 -15.36
C ALA A 155 17.83 13.21 -14.55
N LEU A 156 17.18 14.33 -14.19
CA LEU A 156 15.87 14.34 -13.53
C LEU A 156 14.76 13.83 -14.43
N GLU A 157 14.71 14.28 -15.69
CA GLU A 157 13.72 13.80 -16.68
C GLU A 157 13.81 12.28 -16.90
N ARG A 158 15.03 11.73 -16.84
CA ARG A 158 15.25 10.28 -16.97
C ARG A 158 15.01 9.50 -15.69
N MET A 159 15.06 10.15 -14.53
CA MET A 159 14.80 9.53 -13.23
C MET A 159 13.33 9.72 -12.84
N ASP A 160 12.44 9.27 -13.72
CA ASP A 160 11.00 9.25 -13.46
C ASP A 160 10.59 8.12 -12.49
N ALA A 161 9.31 8.06 -12.14
CA ALA A 161 8.80 7.05 -11.19
C ALA A 161 9.03 5.61 -11.66
N VAL A 162 9.08 5.37 -12.98
CA VAL A 162 9.35 4.06 -13.57
C VAL A 162 10.82 3.69 -13.41
N ALA A 163 11.74 4.62 -13.70
CA ALA A 163 13.17 4.44 -13.53
C ALA A 163 13.53 4.17 -12.06
N VAL A 164 12.95 4.92 -11.13
CA VAL A 164 13.12 4.67 -9.68
C VAL A 164 12.60 3.27 -9.32
N GLY A 165 11.44 2.86 -9.83
CA GLY A 165 10.89 1.53 -9.62
C GLY A 165 11.79 0.41 -10.15
N LYS A 166 12.36 0.56 -11.34
CA LYS A 166 13.34 -0.37 -11.91
C LYS A 166 14.59 -0.49 -11.04
N LEU A 167 15.09 0.64 -10.54
CA LEU A 167 16.25 0.65 -9.65
C LEU A 167 15.96 -0.09 -8.33
N LEU A 168 14.81 0.16 -7.71
CA LEU A 168 14.38 -0.57 -6.51
C LEU A 168 14.28 -2.08 -6.78
N ARG A 169 13.75 -2.47 -7.94
CA ARG A 169 13.62 -3.88 -8.36
C ARG A 169 14.96 -4.60 -8.46
N ALA A 170 16.00 -3.92 -8.93
CA ALA A 170 17.34 -4.48 -9.06
C ALA A 170 17.87 -4.99 -7.70
N PHE A 171 17.42 -4.38 -6.61
CA PHE A 171 17.77 -4.72 -5.24
C PHE A 171 16.65 -5.42 -4.46
N ALA A 172 15.46 -5.63 -5.01
CA ALA A 172 14.43 -6.40 -4.35
C ALA A 172 14.87 -7.86 -4.07
N SER A 173 14.30 -8.48 -3.03
CA SER A 173 14.46 -9.91 -2.73
C SER A 173 13.51 -10.75 -3.59
N PRO A 174 13.93 -11.90 -4.15
CA PRO A 174 13.01 -12.70 -4.96
C PRO A 174 11.82 -13.18 -4.13
N GLY A 175 10.62 -13.12 -4.70
CA GLY A 175 9.40 -13.52 -4.00
C GLY A 175 8.99 -12.60 -2.85
N ILE A 176 9.46 -11.35 -2.82
CA ILE A 176 9.11 -10.35 -1.80
C ILE A 176 7.60 -10.20 -1.64
N GLU A 177 6.84 -10.27 -2.73
CA GLU A 177 5.39 -10.16 -2.70
C GLU A 177 4.73 -11.29 -1.90
N LYS A 178 5.10 -12.54 -2.20
CA LYS A 178 4.57 -13.70 -1.48
C LYS A 178 4.90 -13.62 0.02
N LYS A 179 6.09 -13.14 0.35
CA LYS A 179 6.51 -12.92 1.75
C LYS A 179 5.65 -11.83 2.41
N ALA A 180 5.50 -10.69 1.76
CA ALA A 180 4.67 -9.59 2.25
C ALA A 180 3.21 -10.01 2.45
N ILE A 181 2.62 -10.72 1.49
CA ILE A 181 1.25 -11.25 1.61
C ILE A 181 1.12 -12.14 2.85
N ARG A 182 2.08 -13.05 3.07
CA ARG A 182 2.07 -13.92 4.25
C ARG A 182 2.18 -13.13 5.55
N GLU A 183 3.10 -12.16 5.64
CA GLU A 183 3.27 -11.32 6.83
C GLU A 183 2.01 -10.48 7.12
N ILE A 184 1.44 -9.87 6.08
CA ILE A 184 0.21 -9.06 6.18
C ILE A 184 -1.00 -9.90 6.62
N SER A 185 -1.06 -11.16 6.18
CA SER A 185 -2.19 -12.05 6.46
C SER A 185 -2.43 -12.38 7.93
N VAL A 186 -1.41 -12.20 8.78
CA VAL A 186 -1.45 -12.57 10.22
C VAL A 186 -2.30 -11.59 11.01
N GLU A 187 -2.06 -10.28 10.85
CA GLU A 187 -2.70 -9.25 11.69
C GLU A 187 -3.03 -7.98 10.89
N ALA A 188 -2.10 -7.51 10.05
CA ALA A 188 -2.25 -6.25 9.32
C ALA A 188 -3.48 -6.22 8.40
N ALA A 189 -3.88 -7.35 7.81
CA ALA A 189 -5.08 -7.42 6.97
C ALA A 189 -6.38 -7.19 7.75
N ALA A 190 -6.47 -7.74 8.96
CA ALA A 190 -7.63 -7.55 9.83
C ALA A 190 -7.70 -6.10 10.33
N GLN A 191 -6.56 -5.54 10.73
CA GLN A 191 -6.47 -4.14 11.15
C GLN A 191 -6.80 -3.19 9.99
N ALA A 192 -6.25 -3.42 8.80
CA ALA A 192 -6.55 -2.62 7.61
C ALA A 192 -8.03 -2.61 7.25
N PHE A 193 -8.69 -3.75 7.42
CA PHE A 193 -10.14 -3.85 7.26
C PHE A 193 -10.89 -3.06 8.35
N ALA A 194 -10.53 -3.24 9.63
CA ALA A 194 -11.16 -2.52 10.73
C ALA A 194 -11.03 -0.99 10.58
N ASP A 195 -9.84 -0.52 10.20
CA ASP A 195 -9.56 0.90 9.96
C ASP A 195 -10.31 1.46 8.75
N SER A 196 -10.71 0.60 7.80
CA SER A 196 -11.49 1.00 6.63
C SER A 196 -12.95 1.31 6.93
N ILE A 197 -13.47 0.86 8.08
CA ILE A 197 -14.88 1.04 8.44
C ILE A 197 -15.10 2.45 8.98
N ASP A 198 -16.05 3.18 8.39
CA ASP A 198 -16.54 4.44 8.93
C ASP A 198 -17.46 4.18 10.14
N PRO A 199 -17.06 4.61 11.36
CA PRO A 199 -17.84 4.32 12.57
C PRO A 199 -19.23 4.97 12.57
N ASN A 200 -19.38 6.14 11.94
CA ASN A 200 -20.65 6.85 11.91
C ASN A 200 -21.61 6.19 10.92
N LYS A 201 -21.13 5.83 9.72
CA LYS A 201 -21.93 5.04 8.78
C LYS A 201 -22.32 3.69 9.38
N TYR A 202 -21.42 3.06 10.12
CA TYR A 202 -21.69 1.78 10.77
C TYR A 202 -22.80 1.87 11.81
N ARG A 203 -22.78 2.90 12.68
CA ARG A 203 -23.87 3.14 13.62
C ARG A 203 -25.20 3.42 12.91
N ALA A 204 -25.18 4.29 11.89
CA ALA A 204 -26.39 4.62 11.13
C ALA A 204 -26.99 3.40 10.41
N ALA A 205 -26.14 2.52 9.85
CA ALA A 205 -26.56 1.27 9.23
C ALA A 205 -27.18 0.30 10.24
N LYS A 206 -26.57 0.13 11.42
CA LYS A 206 -27.15 -0.68 12.52
C LYS A 206 -28.53 -0.14 12.94
N GLU A 207 -28.66 1.17 13.17
CA GLU A 207 -29.93 1.77 13.59
C GLU A 207 -31.03 1.64 12.54
N ARG A 208 -30.70 1.86 11.26
CA ARG A 208 -31.66 1.69 10.17
C ARG A 208 -32.17 0.24 10.11
N ARG A 209 -31.27 -0.72 10.22
CA ARG A 209 -31.62 -2.15 10.18
C ARG A 209 -32.46 -2.59 11.37
N ARG A 210 -32.18 -2.06 12.56
CA ARG A 210 -33.01 -2.24 13.76
C ARG A 210 -34.44 -1.74 13.51
N ARG A 211 -34.60 -0.54 12.95
CA ARG A 211 -35.93 0.02 12.60
C ARG A 211 -36.67 -0.84 11.59
N GLU A 212 -36.00 -1.33 10.55
CA GLU A 212 -36.58 -2.24 9.55
C GLU A 212 -37.07 -3.55 10.17
N LYS A 213 -36.25 -4.19 11.01
CA LYS A 213 -36.60 -5.44 11.70
C LYS A 213 -37.79 -5.25 12.66
N HIS A 214 -37.81 -4.16 13.43
CA HIS A 214 -38.95 -3.85 14.29
C HIS A 214 -40.22 -3.51 13.49
N ALA A 215 -40.11 -2.70 12.42
CA ALA A 215 -41.26 -2.40 11.56
C ALA A 215 -41.85 -3.66 10.91
N PHE A 216 -41.01 -4.64 10.55
CA PHE A 216 -41.46 -5.93 10.03
C PHE A 216 -42.10 -6.82 11.11
N ALA A 217 -41.59 -6.79 12.34
CA ALA A 217 -42.16 -7.52 13.47
C ALA A 217 -43.55 -7.00 13.90
N PHE A 218 -43.82 -5.70 13.74
CA PHE A 218 -45.10 -5.08 14.08
C PHE A 218 -46.02 -4.83 12.86
N GLY A 219 -45.55 -5.09 11.64
CA GLY A 219 -46.25 -4.84 10.37
C GLY A 219 -46.94 -6.06 9.75
N ARG A 220 -47.00 -7.22 10.42
CA ARG A 220 -47.87 -8.34 10.02
C ARG A 220 -49.23 -8.24 10.75
N PRO A 221 -50.27 -7.62 10.18
CA PRO A 221 -51.63 -8.00 10.52
C PRO A 221 -51.85 -9.42 9.99
N GLY A 222 -52.36 -10.31 10.84
CA GLY A 222 -52.71 -11.67 10.47
C GLY A 222 -53.68 -11.65 9.29
N HIS A 223 -53.25 -12.25 8.18
CA HIS A 223 -54.18 -12.80 7.20
C HIS A 223 -54.23 -14.32 7.44
N ALA A 224 -55.41 -14.73 7.95
CA ALA A 224 -56.02 -16.05 8.04
C ALA A 224 -56.46 -16.33 9.49
#